data_AF-A0A3B7MPQ6-F1
#
_entry.id   AF-A0A3B7MPQ6-F1
#
_cell.length_a   1.000
_cell.length_b   1.000
_cell.length_c   1.000
_cell.angle_alpha   90.00
_cell.angle_beta   90.00
_cell.angle_gamma   90.00
#
_symmetry.space_group_name_H-M   'P 1'
#
loop_
_entity.id
_entity.type
_entity.pdbx_description
1 polymer ?
#
loop_
_entity_poly.entity_id
_entity_poly.type
_entity_poly.pdbx_seq_one_letter_code
_entity_poly.pdbx_strand_id
1 'polypeptide(L)'
;MNKQRIRLLIPLLVIAGFLSYTWSIILTGPIEAMVQHYVGLFLFIVLICLFVRRFKLAVIGTGIFLVLGTFNLLTLTPALLGTYFGLDLGTVKLMTPEFQPLSFGIFVVYGILNIDQLIEMYLDYKEAKEKKYKG
;
A
#
# COMPACT_ATOMS: atom_id res chain seq x y z
N MET A 1 18.41 -1.78 16.17
CA MET A 1 17.64 -1.46 14.94
C MET A 1 17.08 -0.06 15.07
N ASN A 2 17.28 0.85 14.11
CA ASN A 2 16.83 2.24 14.24
C ASN A 2 15.31 2.31 14.45
N LYS A 3 14.86 3.20 15.34
CA LYS A 3 13.44 3.42 15.67
C LYS A 3 12.57 3.63 14.42
N GLN A 4 13.13 4.29 13.40
CA GLN A 4 12.50 4.50 12.10
C GLN A 4 12.20 3.19 11.35
N ARG A 5 13.14 2.23 11.37
CA ARG A 5 12.93 0.92 10.72
C ARG A 5 11.83 0.11 11.38
N ILE A 6 11.74 0.18 12.72
CA ILE A 6 10.70 -0.51 13.50
C ILE A 6 9.31 0.06 13.15
N ARG A 7 9.20 1.40 13.00
CA ARG A 7 7.93 2.05 12.62
C ARG A 7 7.39 1.61 11.26
N LEU A 8 8.26 1.37 10.27
CA LEU A 8 7.87 0.83 8.97
C LEU A 8 7.60 -0.68 9.01
N LEU A 9 8.28 -1.39 9.91
CA LEU A 9 8.14 -2.84 10.04
C LEU A 9 6.73 -3.23 10.52
N ILE A 10 6.08 -2.41 11.37
CA ILE A 10 4.70 -2.64 11.82
C ILE A 10 3.72 -2.77 10.63
N PRO A 11 3.54 -1.75 9.77
CA PRO A 11 2.63 -1.87 8.63
C PRO A 11 3.07 -2.96 7.64
N LEU A 12 4.37 -3.18 7.43
CA LEU A 12 4.85 -4.27 6.57
C LEU A 12 4.48 -5.65 7.12
N LEU A 13 4.58 -5.88 8.43
CA LEU A 13 4.16 -7.13 9.06
C LEU A 13 2.66 -7.33 8.97
N VAL A 14 1.87 -6.27 9.14
CA VAL A 14 0.41 -6.33 8.98
C VAL A 14 0.06 -6.74 7.54
N ILE A 15 0.67 -6.11 6.54
CA ILE A 15 0.49 -6.48 5.13
C ILE A 15 0.91 -7.94 4.89
N ALA A 16 2.07 -8.37 5.41
CA ALA A 16 2.53 -9.75 5.31
C ALA A 16 1.53 -10.74 5.91
N GLY A 17 0.97 -10.42 7.07
CA GLY A 17 -0.03 -11.25 7.74
C GLY A 17 -1.29 -11.43 6.89
N PHE A 18 -1.82 -10.33 6.34
CA PHE A 18 -2.98 -10.37 5.44
C PHE A 18 -2.70 -11.14 4.15
N LEU A 19 -1.55 -10.90 3.50
CA LEU A 19 -1.18 -11.64 2.30
C LEU A 19 -1.00 -13.13 2.59
N SER A 20 -0.34 -13.49 3.70
CA SER A 20 -0.15 -14.89 4.09
C SER A 20 -1.49 -15.59 4.35
N TYR A 21 -2.41 -14.93 5.07
CA TYR A 21 -3.76 -15.41 5.28
C TYR A 21 -4.52 -15.59 3.95
N THR A 22 -4.49 -14.58 3.09
CA THR A 22 -5.16 -14.59 1.79
C THR A 22 -4.65 -15.71 0.89
N TRP A 23 -3.32 -15.86 0.76
CA TRP A 23 -2.73 -16.94 -0.01
C TRP A 23 -2.99 -18.31 0.61
N SER A 24 -3.04 -18.43 1.94
CA SER A 24 -3.42 -19.68 2.59
C SER A 24 -4.84 -20.08 2.18
N ILE A 25 -5.81 -19.16 2.22
CA ILE A 25 -7.19 -19.43 1.80
C ILE A 25 -7.29 -19.76 0.32
N ILE A 26 -6.57 -19.05 -0.55
CA ILE A 26 -6.59 -19.32 -1.99
C ILE A 26 -6.00 -20.71 -2.30
N LEU A 27 -4.94 -21.12 -1.60
CA LEU A 27 -4.29 -22.41 -1.83
C LEU A 27 -5.09 -23.60 -1.26
N THR A 28 -5.82 -23.41 -0.17
CA THR A 28 -6.56 -24.50 0.51
C THR A 28 -8.07 -24.46 0.27
N GLY A 29 -8.59 -23.36 -0.25
CA GLY A 29 -10.02 -23.08 -0.38
C GLY A 29 -10.51 -23.10 -1.82
N PRO A 30 -11.83 -22.90 -2.04
CA PRO A 30 -12.43 -22.91 -3.37
C PRO A 30 -12.33 -21.57 -4.10
N ILE A 31 -11.56 -20.60 -3.57
CA ILE A 31 -11.46 -19.25 -4.12
C ILE A 31 -10.29 -19.19 -5.10
N GLU A 32 -10.55 -18.78 -6.35
CA GLU A 32 -9.51 -18.62 -7.36
C GLU A 32 -8.77 -17.28 -7.22
N ALA A 33 -7.45 -17.32 -7.44
CA ALA A 33 -6.61 -16.14 -7.44
C ALA A 33 -6.91 -15.25 -8.67
N MET A 34 -7.34 -14.01 -8.42
CA MET A 34 -7.41 -12.98 -9.46
C MET A 34 -6.08 -12.25 -9.65
N VAL A 35 -5.93 -11.53 -10.76
CA VAL A 35 -4.72 -10.75 -11.11
C VAL A 35 -4.29 -9.81 -9.97
N GLN A 36 -5.24 -9.18 -9.27
CA GLN A 36 -4.98 -8.29 -8.14
C GLN A 36 -4.20 -8.97 -7.00
N HIS A 37 -4.42 -10.27 -6.78
CA HIS A 37 -3.71 -11.04 -5.75
C HIS A 37 -2.24 -11.27 -6.14
N TYR A 38 -2.00 -11.62 -7.41
CA TYR A 38 -0.65 -11.81 -7.94
C TYR A 38 0.13 -10.49 -7.95
N VAL A 39 -0.50 -9.39 -8.39
CA VAL A 39 0.10 -8.05 -8.36
C VAL A 39 0.43 -7.64 -6.93
N GLY A 40 -0.49 -7.86 -5.97
CA GLY A 40 -0.26 -7.60 -4.56
C GLY A 40 0.94 -8.38 -4.01
N LEU A 41 1.02 -9.68 -4.28
CA LEU A 41 2.15 -10.52 -3.82
C LEU A 41 3.47 -10.06 -4.45
N PHE A 42 3.50 -9.84 -5.76
CA PHE A 42 4.70 -9.42 -6.47
C PHE A 42 5.23 -8.08 -5.95
N LEU A 43 4.36 -7.07 -5.84
CA LEU A 43 4.75 -5.76 -5.32
C LEU A 43 5.20 -5.84 -3.85
N PHE A 44 4.58 -6.71 -3.04
CA PHE A 44 5.02 -6.91 -1.66
C PHE A 44 6.42 -7.53 -1.57
N ILE A 45 6.76 -8.49 -2.42
CA ILE A 45 8.12 -9.05 -2.49
C ILE A 45 9.11 -7.94 -2.87
N VAL A 46 8.78 -7.11 -3.87
CA VAL A 46 9.60 -5.96 -4.26
C VAL A 46 9.79 -4.98 -3.08
N LEU A 47 8.73 -4.74 -2.28
CA LEU A 47 8.83 -3.91 -1.07
C LEU A 47 9.77 -4.50 -0.02
N ILE A 48 9.74 -5.82 0.22
CA ILE A 48 10.68 -6.47 1.13
C ILE A 48 12.12 -6.27 0.62
N CYS A 49 12.36 -6.46 -0.67
CA CYS A 49 13.68 -6.21 -1.26
C CYS A 49 14.12 -4.75 -1.10
N LEU A 50 13.21 -3.79 -1.31
CA LEU A 50 13.48 -2.37 -1.09
C LEU A 50 13.74 -2.07 0.39
N PHE A 51 13.03 -2.70 1.32
CA PHE A 51 13.22 -2.50 2.75
C PHE A 51 14.64 -2.86 3.18
N VAL A 52 15.18 -3.95 2.66
CA VAL A 52 16.55 -4.40 2.95
C VAL A 52 17.60 -3.52 2.27
N ARG A 53 17.40 -3.17 0.99
CA ARG A 53 18.43 -2.49 0.18
C ARG A 53 18.38 -0.96 0.24
N ARG A 54 17.18 -0.37 0.25
CA ARG A 54 16.94 1.09 0.12
C ARG A 54 15.74 1.53 0.96
N PHE A 55 15.96 1.66 2.27
CA PHE A 55 14.92 1.98 3.25
C PHE A 55 14.04 3.19 2.88
N LYS A 56 14.62 4.31 2.42
CA LYS A 56 13.85 5.50 2.00
C LYS A 56 12.85 5.17 0.88
N LEU A 57 13.26 4.36 -0.11
CA LEU A 57 12.37 3.91 -1.18
C LEU A 57 11.32 2.92 -0.69
N ALA A 58 11.63 2.12 0.32
CA ALA A 58 10.68 1.20 0.93
C ALA A 58 9.56 1.94 1.66
N VAL A 59 9.88 3.04 2.36
CA VAL A 59 8.87 3.92 3.00
C VAL A 59 7.91 4.42 1.93
N ILE A 60 8.41 5.11 0.90
CA ILE A 60 7.59 5.66 -0.19
C ILE A 60 6.80 4.55 -0.90
N GLY A 61 7.47 3.44 -1.22
CA GLY A 61 6.85 2.29 -1.89
C GLY A 61 5.71 1.67 -1.08
N THR A 62 5.85 1.59 0.25
CA THR A 62 4.79 1.07 1.13
C THR A 62 3.57 1.98 1.08
N GLY A 63 3.77 3.30 1.08
CA GLY A 63 2.70 4.27 0.86
C GLY A 63 2.00 4.06 -0.48
N ILE A 64 2.76 3.96 -1.58
CA ILE A 64 2.22 3.70 -2.92
C ILE A 64 1.43 2.39 -2.96
N PHE A 65 1.98 1.31 -2.42
CA PHE A 65 1.33 0.01 -2.35
C PHE A 65 -0.04 0.07 -1.65
N LEU A 66 -0.12 0.77 -0.53
CA LEU A 66 -1.37 0.93 0.22
C LEU A 66 -2.38 1.83 -0.52
N VAL A 67 -1.92 2.85 -1.24
CA VAL A 67 -2.78 3.65 -2.13
C VAL A 67 -3.34 2.79 -3.27
N LEU A 68 -2.49 1.98 -3.93
CA LEU A 68 -2.93 1.06 -4.97
C LEU A 68 -3.97 0.06 -4.43
N GLY A 69 -3.75 -0.47 -3.21
CA GLY A 69 -4.72 -1.34 -2.54
C GLY A 69 -6.03 -0.65 -2.25
N THR A 70 -6.00 0.62 -1.84
CA THR A 70 -7.21 1.42 -1.54
C THR A 70 -8.14 1.52 -2.76
N PHE A 71 -7.59 1.59 -3.97
CA PHE A 71 -8.33 1.65 -5.24
C PHE A 71 -8.48 0.29 -5.94
N ASN A 72 -8.34 -0.82 -5.20
CA ASN A 72 -8.48 -2.19 -5.69
C ASN A 72 -7.56 -2.55 -6.89
N LEU A 73 -6.43 -1.87 -7.07
CA LEU A 73 -5.42 -2.26 -8.07
C LEU A 73 -4.59 -3.46 -7.60
N LEU A 74 -4.57 -3.69 -6.29
CA LEU A 74 -4.12 -4.90 -5.64
C LEU A 74 -5.09 -5.22 -4.50
N THR A 75 -5.10 -6.47 -4.03
CA THR A 75 -5.95 -6.85 -2.90
C THR A 75 -5.16 -7.58 -1.82
N LEU A 76 -5.56 -7.32 -0.57
CA LEU A 76 -5.01 -7.94 0.63
C LEU A 76 -5.93 -9.02 1.20
N THR A 77 -7.14 -9.15 0.67
CA THR A 77 -8.19 -10.07 1.16
C THR A 77 -8.45 -11.19 0.16
N PRO A 78 -8.91 -12.38 0.60
CA PRO A 78 -9.20 -13.49 -0.31
C PRO A 78 -10.42 -13.22 -1.20
N ALA A 79 -11.41 -12.52 -0.67
CA ALA A 79 -12.55 -12.03 -1.45
C ALA A 79 -12.33 -10.55 -1.79
N LEU A 80 -12.71 -10.15 -3.01
CA LEU A 80 -12.81 -8.75 -3.37
C LEU A 80 -14.02 -8.13 -2.67
N LEU A 81 -13.81 -7.68 -1.44
CA LEU A 81 -14.78 -6.87 -0.70
C LEU A 81 -14.58 -5.41 -1.10
N GLY A 82 -15.07 -5.05 -2.28
CA GLY A 82 -15.10 -3.67 -2.77
C GLY A 82 -16.41 -2.99 -2.40
N THR A 83 -16.34 -1.76 -1.88
CA THR A 83 -17.52 -0.89 -1.81
C THR A 83 -17.51 0.05 -3.00
N TYR A 84 -18.62 0.14 -3.71
CA TYR A 84 -18.86 1.13 -4.77
C TYR A 84 -19.78 2.23 -4.23
N PHE A 85 -19.41 3.48 -4.47
CA PHE A 85 -20.31 4.61 -4.31
C PHE A 85 -20.77 5.01 -5.70
N GLY A 86 -22.07 4.85 -5.97
CA GLY A 86 -22.67 5.18 -7.25
C GLY A 86 -23.73 6.25 -7.09
N LEU A 87 -23.71 7.27 -7.95
CA LEU A 87 -24.86 8.14 -8.17
C LEU A 87 -25.60 7.61 -9.40
N ASP A 88 -26.83 7.14 -9.17
CA ASP A 88 -27.70 6.67 -10.24
C ASP A 88 -28.54 7.86 -10.75
N LEU A 89 -28.09 8.51 -11.82
CA LEU A 89 -28.79 9.61 -12.48
C LEU A 89 -29.64 9.06 -13.63
N GLY A 90 -30.56 8.15 -13.32
CA GLY A 90 -31.50 7.54 -14.27
C GLY A 90 -30.82 6.64 -15.31
N THR A 91 -30.28 7.21 -16.38
CA THR A 91 -29.62 6.48 -17.48
C THR A 91 -28.09 6.46 -17.38
N VAL A 92 -27.50 7.34 -16.57
CA VAL A 92 -26.04 7.41 -16.39
C VAL A 92 -25.69 6.93 -14.99
N LYS A 93 -25.04 5.76 -14.93
CA LYS A 93 -24.45 5.22 -13.70
C LYS A 93 -23.01 5.70 -13.60
N LEU A 94 -22.80 6.76 -12.81
CA LEU A 94 -21.45 7.15 -12.39
C LEU A 94 -21.07 6.30 -11.19
N MET A 95 -20.27 5.26 -11.44
CA MET A 95 -19.71 4.40 -10.39
C MET A 95 -18.30 4.87 -10.05
N THR A 96 -18.01 5.05 -8.76
CA THR A 96 -16.64 5.23 -8.30
C THR A 96 -15.84 3.94 -8.48
N PRO A 97 -14.51 4.01 -8.60
CA PRO A 97 -13.66 2.83 -8.48
C PRO A 97 -13.95 2.08 -7.18
N GLU A 98 -13.79 0.77 -7.20
CA GLU A 98 -13.98 -0.05 -6.00
C GLU A 98 -13.00 0.37 -4.91
N PHE A 99 -13.56 0.77 -3.77
CA PHE A 99 -12.80 1.18 -2.60
C PHE A 99 -12.61 -0.01 -1.67
N GLN A 100 -11.37 -0.24 -1.20
CA GLN A 100 -11.05 -1.25 -0.19
C GLN A 100 -10.79 -0.61 1.19
N PRO A 101 -11.75 -0.67 2.13
CA PRO A 101 -11.61 -0.04 3.44
C PRO A 101 -10.43 -0.56 4.27
N LEU A 102 -10.10 -1.86 4.12
CA LEU A 102 -9.02 -2.48 4.87
C LEU A 102 -7.66 -1.95 4.45
N SER A 103 -7.40 -1.85 3.14
CA SER A 103 -6.19 -1.25 2.58
C SER A 103 -6.06 0.22 3.00
N PHE A 104 -7.17 0.96 3.00
CA PHE A 104 -7.21 2.34 3.49
C PHE A 104 -6.93 2.44 5.00
N GLY A 105 -7.49 1.55 5.82
CA GLY A 105 -7.21 1.52 7.26
C GLY A 105 -5.72 1.30 7.56
N ILE A 106 -5.08 0.37 6.84
CA ILE A 106 -3.63 0.16 6.95
C ILE A 106 -2.86 1.40 6.45
N PHE A 107 -3.32 2.06 5.40
CA PHE A 107 -2.75 3.32 4.91
C PHE A 107 -2.76 4.43 5.98
N VAL A 108 -3.88 4.59 6.70
CA VAL A 108 -3.98 5.57 7.80
C VAL A 108 -3.00 5.25 8.92
N VAL A 109 -2.91 3.99 9.35
CA VAL A 109 -1.95 3.55 10.37
C VAL A 109 -0.51 3.78 9.92
N TYR A 110 -0.19 3.42 8.67
CA TYR A 110 1.11 3.68 8.07
C TYR A 110 1.45 5.18 8.08
N GLY A 111 0.50 6.03 7.69
CA GLY A 111 0.64 7.48 7.68
C GLY A 111 0.98 8.01 9.07
N ILE A 112 0.18 7.66 10.10
CA ILE A 112 0.41 8.10 11.49
C ILE A 112 1.81 7.68 11.98
N LEU A 113 2.24 6.45 11.69
CA LEU A 113 3.52 5.93 12.17
C LEU A 113 4.74 6.51 11.44
N ASN A 114 4.60 6.95 10.19
CA ASN A 114 5.72 7.32 9.33
C ASN A 114 5.66 8.79 8.83
N ILE A 115 4.72 9.61 9.30
CA ILE A 115 4.57 11.00 8.86
C ILE A 115 5.84 11.83 9.07
N ASP A 116 6.50 11.69 10.23
CA ASP A 116 7.76 12.39 10.52
C ASP A 116 8.83 12.10 9.45
N GLN A 117 8.95 10.83 9.05
CA GLN A 117 9.93 10.39 8.06
C GLN A 117 9.58 10.90 6.67
N LEU A 118 8.29 10.92 6.32
CA LEU A 118 7.82 11.45 5.04
C LEU A 118 8.12 12.96 4.93
N ILE A 119 7.93 13.71 6.02
CA ILE A 119 8.25 15.15 6.07
C ILE A 119 9.76 15.36 5.93
N GLU A 120 10.59 14.62 6.68
CA GLU A 120 12.04 14.72 6.61
C GLU A 120 12.55 14.43 5.18
N MET A 121 12.05 13.36 4.54
CA MET A 121 12.41 13.03 3.16
C MET A 121 11.97 14.12 2.16
N TYR A 122 10.84 14.78 2.39
CA TYR A 122 10.38 15.87 1.54
C TYR A 122 11.28 17.12 1.68
N LEU A 123 11.69 17.45 2.91
CA LEU A 123 12.60 18.57 3.17
C LEU A 123 13.98 18.32 2.56
N ASP A 124 14.55 17.12 2.75
CA ASP A 124 15.81 16.69 2.10
C ASP A 124 15.75 16.89 0.58
N TYR A 125 14.65 16.47 -0.04
CA TYR A 125 14.45 16.59 -1.48
C TYR A 125 14.38 18.06 -1.93
N LYS A 126 13.65 18.90 -1.18
CA LYS A 126 13.53 20.33 -1.46
C LYS A 126 14.88 21.04 -1.37
N GLU A 127 15.67 20.79 -0.33
CA GLU A 127 16.99 21.37 -0.15
C GLU A 127 17.98 20.94 -1.24
N ALA A 128 17.99 19.65 -1.59
CA ALA A 128 18.83 19.13 -2.67
C ALA A 128 18.50 19.79 -4.02
N LYS A 129 17.20 20.01 -4.28
CA LYS A 129 16.74 20.71 -5.48
C LYS A 129 17.20 22.18 -5.47
N GLU A 130 17.03 22.90 -4.36
CA GLU A 130 17.45 24.30 -4.26
C GLU A 130 18.96 24.49 -4.47
N LYS A 131 19.80 23.60 -3.91
CA LYS A 131 21.25 23.62 -4.13
C LYS A 131 21.62 23.43 -5.60
N LYS A 132 20.91 22.56 -6.32
CA LYS A 132 21.13 22.32 -7.76
C LYS A 132 20.78 23.52 -8.64
N TYR A 133 19.88 24.39 -8.21
CA TYR A 133 19.48 25.60 -8.97
C TYR A 133 20.29 26.84 -8.61
N LYS A 134 20.98 26.85 -7.46
CA LYS A 134 21.81 27.98 -6.98
C LYS A 134 23.31 27.81 -7.22
N GLY A 135 23.76 26.60 -7.60
CA GLY A 135 25.15 26.31 -7.99
C GLY A 135 25.26 26.13 -9.50
#